data_AF-A0A1A8AN43-F1
#
_entry.id   AF-A0A1A8AN43-F1
#
_cell.length_a   1.000
_cell.length_b   1.000
_cell.length_c   1.000
_cell.angle_alpha   90.00
_cell.angle_beta   90.00
_cell.angle_gamma   90.00
#
_symmetry.space_group_name_H-M   'P 1'
#
loop_
_entity.id
_entity.type
_entity.pdbx_description
1 polymer ?
#
loop_
_entity_poly.entity_id
_entity_poly.type
_entity_poly.pdbx_seq_one_letter_code
_entity_poly.pdbx_strand_id
1 'polypeptide(L)'
;MMQRKEIVLSVLRELQEATESPGLEAVTRVASDVDRRLATFQLPKTPCGDFSEWAGVDDTASGLYPADAPGGLLPLKCNGEGNLLFDAVSMLLVGHNGLSLELQVRTVVEMALWKRYYLSGMIDSKMMLQAV
;
A
#
# COMPACT_ATOMS: atom_id res chain seq x y z
N MET A 1 -18.41 6.21 3.72
CA MET A 1 -17.10 5.52 3.84
C MET A 1 -17.11 4.34 4.81
N MET A 2 -18.02 4.26 5.80
CA MET A 2 -18.03 3.19 6.80
C MET A 2 -18.13 1.78 6.18
N GLN A 3 -19.05 1.57 5.23
CA GLN A 3 -19.19 0.31 4.49
C GLN A 3 -17.92 -0.12 3.73
N ARG A 4 -17.19 0.83 3.11
CA ARG A 4 -15.95 0.53 2.37
C ARG A 4 -14.86 0.06 3.32
N LYS A 5 -14.70 0.74 4.46
CA LYS A 5 -13.72 0.36 5.50
C LYS A 5 -14.03 -1.00 6.10
N GLU A 6 -15.30 -1.29 6.39
CA GLU A 6 -15.74 -2.60 6.90
C GLU A 6 -15.44 -3.72 5.90
N ILE A 7 -15.68 -3.49 4.61
CA ILE A 7 -15.34 -4.47 3.57
C ILE A 7 -13.84 -4.69 3.51
N VAL A 8 -13.02 -3.63 3.56
CA VAL A 8 -11.54 -3.73 3.57
C VAL A 8 -11.05 -4.55 4.78
N LEU A 9 -11.62 -4.33 5.96
CA LEU A 9 -11.28 -5.10 7.16
C LEU A 9 -11.71 -6.57 7.06
N SER A 10 -12.88 -6.84 6.47
CA SER A 10 -13.36 -8.21 6.22
C SER A 10 -12.40 -8.94 5.28
N VAL A 11 -12.06 -8.36 4.13
CA VAL A 11 -11.17 -9.02 3.16
C VAL A 11 -9.76 -9.19 3.69
N LEU A 12 -9.26 -8.25 4.49
CA LEU A 12 -7.96 -8.40 5.16
C LEU A 12 -7.96 -9.63 6.07
N ARG A 13 -9.02 -9.81 6.86
CA ARG A 13 -9.15 -10.98 7.74
C ARG A 13 -9.21 -12.27 6.93
N GLU A 14 -10.01 -12.31 5.87
CA GLU A 14 -10.10 -13.48 4.98
C GLU A 14 -8.73 -13.83 4.37
N LEU A 15 -7.96 -12.84 3.95
CA LEU A 15 -6.59 -13.04 3.45
C LEU A 15 -5.67 -13.58 4.54
N GLN A 16 -5.72 -13.04 5.76
CA GLN A 16 -4.93 -13.51 6.89
C GLN A 16 -5.27 -14.96 7.26
N GLU A 17 -6.56 -15.31 7.36
CA GLU A 17 -7.00 -16.68 7.59
C GLU A 17 -6.54 -17.64 6.49
N ALA A 18 -6.52 -17.19 5.23
CA ALA A 18 -6.00 -18.00 4.13
C ALA A 18 -4.50 -18.30 4.24
N THR A 19 -3.72 -17.44 4.91
CA THR A 19 -2.29 -17.69 5.15
C THR A 19 -2.01 -18.80 6.18
N GLU A 20 -2.99 -19.15 7.00
CA GLU A 20 -2.91 -20.28 7.94
C GLU A 20 -3.09 -21.64 7.23
N SER A 21 -3.52 -21.63 5.97
CA SER A 21 -3.64 -22.84 5.16
C SER A 21 -2.29 -23.23 4.54
N PRO A 22 -2.01 -24.53 4.36
CA PRO A 22 -0.77 -24.97 3.75
C PRO A 22 -0.70 -24.60 2.27
N GLY A 23 0.40 -23.98 1.86
CA GLY A 23 0.65 -23.59 0.48
C GLY A 23 -0.10 -22.33 0.04
N LEU A 24 0.08 -21.95 -1.22
CA LEU A 24 -0.39 -20.65 -1.73
C LEU A 24 -1.78 -20.71 -2.37
N GLU A 25 -2.34 -21.89 -2.60
CA GLU A 25 -3.61 -22.06 -3.34
C GLU A 25 -4.78 -21.36 -2.64
N ALA A 26 -4.90 -21.53 -1.32
CA ALA A 26 -5.93 -20.87 -0.52
C ALA A 26 -5.81 -19.34 -0.62
N VAL A 27 -4.60 -18.81 -0.49
CA VAL A 27 -4.30 -17.37 -0.60
C VAL A 27 -4.63 -16.85 -1.99
N THR A 28 -4.24 -17.55 -3.06
CA THR A 28 -4.53 -17.12 -4.45
C THR A 28 -6.03 -17.13 -4.75
N ARG A 29 -6.78 -18.12 -4.23
CA ARG A 29 -8.23 -18.17 -4.37
C ARG A 29 -8.90 -17.00 -3.67
N VAL A 30 -8.57 -16.77 -2.40
CA VAL A 30 -9.12 -15.63 -1.63
C VAL A 30 -8.72 -14.30 -2.27
N ALA A 31 -7.47 -14.13 -2.70
CA ALA A 31 -7.01 -12.93 -3.40
C ALA A 31 -7.83 -12.64 -4.67
N SER A 32 -8.22 -13.67 -5.43
CA SER A 32 -9.07 -13.51 -6.62
C SER A 32 -10.48 -13.03 -6.27
N ASP A 33 -11.02 -13.47 -5.13
CA ASP A 33 -12.32 -13.02 -4.63
C ASP A 33 -12.25 -11.59 -4.09
N VAL A 34 -11.17 -11.27 -3.38
CA VAL A 34 -10.91 -9.92 -2.85
C VAL A 34 -10.73 -8.92 -3.98
N ASP A 35 -9.98 -9.26 -5.03
CA ASP A 35 -9.78 -8.38 -6.20
C ASP A 35 -11.12 -7.96 -6.81
N ARG A 36 -12.03 -8.92 -7.05
CA ARG A 36 -13.37 -8.64 -7.57
C ARG A 36 -14.21 -7.76 -6.65
N ARG A 37 -14.14 -7.98 -5.33
CA ARG A 37 -14.86 -7.17 -4.34
C ARG A 37 -14.31 -5.75 -4.24
N LEU A 38 -12.99 -5.59 -4.32
CA LEU A 38 -12.37 -4.27 -4.27
C LEU A 38 -12.49 -3.52 -5.61
N ALA A 39 -12.62 -4.21 -6.74
CA ALA A 39 -12.84 -3.58 -8.04
C ALA A 39 -14.11 -2.71 -8.11
N THR A 40 -15.11 -2.96 -7.26
CA THR A 40 -16.30 -2.11 -7.16
C THR A 40 -16.00 -0.74 -6.56
N PHE A 41 -14.90 -0.61 -5.81
CA PHE A 41 -14.42 0.65 -5.25
C PHE A 41 -13.34 1.23 -6.16
N GLN A 42 -13.71 2.21 -6.98
CA GLN A 42 -12.74 2.86 -7.86
C GLN A 42 -11.76 3.71 -7.04
N LEU A 43 -10.49 3.64 -7.43
CA LEU A 43 -9.45 4.56 -6.95
C LEU A 43 -9.38 5.78 -7.87
N PRO A 44 -9.01 6.96 -7.34
CA PRO A 44 -8.71 8.12 -8.17
C PRO A 44 -7.62 7.79 -9.19
N LYS A 45 -7.77 8.28 -10.42
CA LYS A 45 -6.79 8.12 -11.51
C LYS A 45 -5.79 9.28 -11.59
N THR A 46 -6.13 10.39 -10.95
CA THR A 46 -5.30 11.59 -10.88
C THR A 46 -4.94 11.86 -9.43
N PRO A 47 -3.75 12.44 -9.15
CA PRO A 47 -3.41 12.89 -7.81
C PRO A 47 -4.42 13.89 -7.27
N CYS A 48 -4.48 14.01 -5.95
CA CYS A 48 -5.22 15.05 -5.26
C CYS A 48 -4.60 16.41 -5.61
N GLY A 49 -5.42 17.35 -6.08
CA GLY A 49 -5.00 18.73 -6.36
C GLY A 49 -5.00 19.64 -5.14
N ASP A 50 -5.77 19.26 -4.11
CA ASP A 50 -6.03 20.08 -2.92
C ASP A 50 -5.55 19.34 -1.68
N PHE A 51 -4.34 19.67 -1.21
CA PHE A 51 -3.86 19.17 0.07
C PHE A 51 -4.44 19.99 1.21
N SER A 52 -4.98 19.32 2.21
CA SER A 52 -5.49 20.01 3.39
C SER A 52 -4.37 20.65 4.21
N GLU A 53 -4.71 21.64 5.05
CA GLU A 53 -3.75 22.26 5.98
C GLU A 53 -3.08 21.28 6.97
N TRP A 54 -3.75 20.17 7.36
CA TRP A 54 -3.17 19.15 8.25
C TRP A 54 -2.07 18.30 7.59
N ALA A 55 -1.99 18.29 6.26
CA ALA A 55 -0.94 17.62 5.50
C ALA A 55 0.40 18.39 5.51
N GLY A 56 0.44 19.55 6.20
CA GLY A 56 1.44 20.61 6.07
C GLY A 56 2.89 20.18 5.86
N VAL A 57 3.69 21.10 5.34
CA VAL A 57 5.08 20.84 5.00
C VAL A 57 5.86 20.38 6.23
N ASP A 58 6.64 19.32 6.06
CA ASP A 58 7.65 18.88 7.01
C ASP A 58 8.88 19.77 6.84
N ASP A 59 8.96 20.82 7.66
CA ASP A 59 10.06 21.79 7.62
C ASP A 59 11.43 21.12 7.88
N THR A 60 11.46 20.05 8.68
CA THR A 60 12.71 19.32 8.95
C THR A 60 13.14 18.58 7.68
N ALA A 61 12.24 17.84 7.05
CA ALA A 61 12.54 17.16 5.78
C ALA A 61 12.86 18.17 4.66
N SER A 62 12.19 19.32 4.63
CA SER A 62 12.44 20.36 3.64
C SER A 62 13.84 20.95 3.77
N GLY A 63 14.35 21.09 4.99
CA GLY A 63 15.73 21.54 5.24
C GLY A 63 16.80 20.51 4.86
N LEU A 64 16.42 19.25 4.63
CA LEU A 64 17.32 18.17 4.23
C LEU A 64 17.42 17.98 2.71
N TYR A 65 16.64 18.72 1.92
CA TYR A 65 16.71 18.63 0.47
C TYR A 65 18.08 19.10 -0.01
N PRO A 66 18.75 18.33 -0.89
CA PRO A 66 20.02 18.75 -1.45
C PRO A 66 19.83 19.98 -2.36
N ALA A 67 20.91 20.73 -2.59
CA ALA A 67 20.85 21.98 -3.36
C ALA A 67 20.40 21.78 -4.82
N ASP A 68 20.53 20.56 -5.35
CA ASP A 68 20.12 20.15 -6.69
C ASP A 68 18.74 19.45 -6.70
N ALA A 69 18.02 19.42 -5.58
CA ALA A 69 16.67 18.88 -5.54
C ALA A 69 15.75 19.63 -6.53
N PRO A 70 14.87 18.93 -7.25
CA PRO A 70 13.89 19.57 -8.12
C PRO A 70 13.08 20.62 -7.36
N GLY A 71 13.03 21.84 -7.89
CA GLY A 71 12.22 22.91 -7.33
C GLY A 71 10.73 22.55 -7.33
N GLY A 72 10.00 23.00 -6.30
CA GLY A 72 8.56 22.77 -6.18
C GLY A 72 8.15 21.43 -5.58
N LEU A 73 9.10 20.58 -5.18
CA LEU A 73 8.80 19.44 -4.30
C LEU A 73 8.59 19.94 -2.87
N LEU A 74 7.49 19.50 -2.25
CA LEU A 74 7.16 19.81 -0.87
C LEU A 74 7.07 18.51 -0.08
N PRO A 75 7.91 18.30 0.95
CA PRO A 75 7.77 17.13 1.81
C PRO A 75 6.55 17.31 2.70
N LEU A 76 5.57 16.42 2.59
CA LEU A 76 4.35 16.46 3.39
C LEU A 76 4.53 15.65 4.67
N LYS A 77 3.99 16.16 5.79
CA LYS A 77 3.97 15.42 7.06
C LYS A 77 3.13 14.16 6.91
N CYS A 78 3.70 13.02 7.30
CA CYS A 78 2.99 11.75 7.43
C CYS A 78 3.28 11.18 8.84
N ASN A 79 2.29 11.21 9.73
CA ASN A 79 2.45 10.81 11.14
C ASN A 79 2.46 9.28 11.37
N GLY A 80 2.56 8.47 10.31
CA GLY A 80 2.15 7.06 10.28
C GLY A 80 2.76 6.14 11.34
N GLU A 81 1.95 5.22 11.84
CA GLU A 81 2.27 4.24 12.90
C GLU A 81 2.84 2.91 12.36
N GLY A 82 3.68 2.99 11.31
CA GLY A 82 4.24 1.80 10.64
C GLY A 82 3.58 1.42 9.31
N ASN A 83 2.67 2.26 8.78
CA ASN A 83 2.04 2.09 7.46
C ASN A 83 2.38 3.24 6.47
N LEU A 84 3.50 3.94 6.71
CA LEU A 84 3.86 5.21 6.09
C LEU A 84 3.86 5.20 4.56
N LEU A 85 4.27 4.09 3.91
CA LEU A 85 4.26 3.97 2.45
C LEU A 85 2.83 4.17 1.91
N PHE A 86 1.87 3.46 2.50
CA PHE A 86 0.48 3.52 2.04
C PHE A 86 -0.23 4.78 2.52
N ASP A 87 0.17 5.33 3.68
CA ASP A 87 -0.26 6.65 4.12
C ASP A 87 0.15 7.73 3.12
N ALA A 88 1.42 7.77 2.71
CA ALA A 88 1.91 8.73 1.73
C ALA A 88 1.18 8.60 0.38
N VAL A 89 0.98 7.38 -0.12
CA VAL A 89 0.23 7.18 -1.38
C VAL A 89 -1.23 7.58 -1.23
N SER A 90 -1.88 7.28 -0.10
CA SER A 90 -3.25 7.71 0.17
C SER A 90 -3.35 9.24 0.23
N MET A 91 -2.40 9.90 0.90
CA MET A 91 -2.29 11.36 0.94
C MET A 91 -2.17 11.94 -0.48
N LEU A 92 -1.31 11.38 -1.33
CA LEU A 92 -1.16 11.83 -2.72
C LEU A 92 -2.41 11.58 -3.59
N LEU A 93 -3.18 10.53 -3.32
CA LEU A 93 -4.37 10.18 -4.10
C LEU A 93 -5.63 10.94 -3.68
N VAL A 94 -5.84 11.14 -2.38
CA VAL A 94 -7.10 11.70 -1.84
C VAL A 94 -6.91 12.82 -0.80
N GLY A 95 -5.68 13.26 -0.55
CA GLY A 95 -5.39 14.32 0.43
C GLY A 95 -5.51 13.87 1.89
N HIS A 96 -5.77 12.58 2.13
CA HIS A 96 -5.88 11.98 3.47
C HIS A 96 -5.46 10.50 3.48
N ASN A 97 -5.17 9.93 4.65
CA ASN A 97 -4.73 8.54 4.83
C ASN A 97 -5.88 7.51 4.88
N GLY A 98 -7.06 7.88 4.37
CA GLY A 98 -8.27 7.03 4.51
C GLY A 98 -8.26 5.78 3.64
N LEU A 99 -7.38 5.71 2.65
CA LEU A 99 -7.23 4.57 1.75
C LEU A 99 -6.02 3.69 2.11
N SER A 100 -5.21 4.05 3.11
CA SER A 100 -3.93 3.36 3.36
C SER A 100 -4.07 1.85 3.53
N LEU A 101 -5.04 1.41 4.34
CA LEU A 101 -5.27 -0.03 4.54
C LEU A 101 -5.77 -0.72 3.27
N GLU A 102 -6.62 -0.04 2.49
CA GLU A 102 -7.11 -0.60 1.23
C GLU A 102 -5.99 -0.72 0.21
N LEU A 103 -5.13 0.28 0.09
CA LEU A 103 -3.96 0.26 -0.78
C LEU A 103 -3.02 -0.88 -0.39
N GLN A 104 -2.80 -1.10 0.91
CA GLN A 104 -2.02 -2.22 1.41
C GLN A 104 -2.64 -3.56 0.99
N VAL A 105 -3.94 -3.76 1.22
CA VAL A 105 -4.65 -4.99 0.84
C VAL A 105 -4.56 -5.22 -0.67
N ARG A 106 -4.82 -4.18 -1.48
CA ARG A 106 -4.73 -4.27 -2.96
C ARG A 106 -3.34 -4.65 -3.41
N THR A 107 -2.29 -4.10 -2.80
CA THR A 107 -0.90 -4.46 -3.11
C THR A 107 -0.62 -5.93 -2.79
N VAL A 108 -1.06 -6.44 -1.64
CA VAL A 108 -0.89 -7.86 -1.28
C VAL A 108 -1.64 -8.76 -2.25
N VAL A 109 -2.87 -8.40 -2.62
CA VAL A 109 -3.68 -9.14 -3.61
C VAL A 109 -2.98 -9.17 -4.97
N GLU A 110 -2.49 -8.02 -5.45
CA GLU A 110 -1.72 -7.93 -6.69
C GLU A 110 -0.50 -8.87 -6.65
N MET A 111 0.28 -8.82 -5.57
CA MET A 111 1.45 -9.70 -5.40
C MET A 111 1.09 -11.18 -5.36
N ALA A 112 -0.03 -11.54 -4.72
CA ALA A 112 -0.50 -12.92 -4.62
C ALA A 112 -0.98 -13.47 -5.97
N LEU A 113 -1.72 -12.68 -6.75
CA LEU A 113 -2.24 -13.05 -8.06
C LEU A 113 -1.15 -13.09 -9.12
N TRP A 114 -0.20 -12.14 -9.05
CA TRP A 114 0.87 -11.97 -10.02
C TRP A 114 2.23 -12.44 -9.49
N LYS A 115 2.22 -13.43 -8.60
CA LYS A 115 3.41 -13.99 -7.94
C LYS A 115 4.59 -14.28 -8.86
N ARG A 116 4.35 -14.61 -10.13
CA ARG A 116 5.41 -14.83 -11.14
C ARG A 116 6.29 -13.60 -11.38
N TYR A 117 5.78 -12.41 -11.18
CA TYR A 117 6.52 -11.16 -11.38
C TYR A 117 7.17 -10.66 -10.09
N TYR A 118 6.56 -10.95 -8.94
CA TYR A 118 7.02 -10.44 -7.64
C TYR A 118 7.85 -11.44 -6.84
N LEU A 119 7.59 -12.74 -6.99
CA LEU A 119 8.22 -13.81 -6.19
C LEU A 119 9.15 -14.71 -7.01
N SER A 120 9.14 -14.62 -8.34
CA SER A 120 10.14 -15.29 -9.18
C SER A 120 11.50 -14.61 -8.97
N GLY A 121 12.51 -15.39 -8.53
CA GLY A 121 13.84 -14.89 -8.15
C GLY A 121 13.96 -14.47 -6.68
N MET A 122 12.86 -14.21 -5.97
CA MET A 122 12.87 -13.94 -4.52
C MET A 122 13.10 -15.21 -3.68
N ILE A 123 12.96 -16.39 -4.30
CA ILE A 123 13.33 -17.68 -3.69
C ILE A 123 14.86 -17.82 -3.61
N ASP A 124 15.62 -17.19 -4.52
CA ASP A 124 17.09 -17.26 -4.52
C ASP A 124 17.75 -16.26 -3.55
N SER A 125 17.04 -15.22 -3.09
CA SER A 125 17.60 -14.28 -2.10
C SER A 125 17.69 -14.87 -0.68
N LYS A 126 17.01 -15.99 -0.39
CA LYS A 126 17.29 -16.78 0.83
C LYS A 126 18.61 -17.56 0.74
N MET A 127 19.15 -17.81 -0.45
CA MET A 127 20.50 -18.36 -0.63
C MET A 127 21.59 -17.28 -0.42
N MET A 128 21.27 -15.99 -0.61
CA MET A 128 22.23 -14.90 -0.33
C MET A 128 22.56 -14.71 1.17
N LEU A 129 21.68 -15.14 2.08
CA LEU A 129 21.97 -15.16 3.52
C LEU A 129 22.76 -16.40 3.97
N GLN A 130 23.18 -17.26 3.03
CA GLN A 130 24.09 -18.39 3.25
C GLN A 130 25.44 -18.22 2.53
N ALA A 131 25.80 -16.99 2.12
CA ALA A 131 27.18 -16.72 1.71
C ALA A 131 28.09 -16.80 2.95
N VAL A 132 28.88 -17.89 3.00
CA VAL A 132 29.93 -18.19 3.99
C VAL A 132 31.04 -17.16 3.93
#